data_AF-A0A432JFF6-F1
#
_entry.id   AF-A0A432JFF6-F1
#
_cell.length_a   1.000
_cell.length_b   1.000
_cell.length_c   1.000
_cell.angle_alpha   90.00
_cell.angle_beta   90.00
_cell.angle_gamma   90.00
#
_symmetry.space_group_name_H-M   'P 1'
#
loop_
_entity.id
_entity.type
_entity.pdbx_description
1 polymer ?
#
loop_
_entity_poly.entity_id
_entity_poly.type
_entity_poly.pdbx_seq_one_letter_code
_entity_poly.pdbx_strand_id
1 'polypeptide(L)'
;MFIQLTDPLDEPQFYCVDVPGAGTAVRLNSPLQAHTCKPLETAEDELFAFDHPGDGQIYMDAYDLCAEATGLTAGFTIVLQPCSDSPNQRFVVEDGAVRLATGGQPELCFAVDPSDGIPTGGPSHL
;
A
#
# COMPACT_ATOMS: atom_id res chain seq x y z
N MET A 1 -4.78 -5.49 8.35
CA MET A 1 -5.94 -4.71 7.90
C MET A 1 -5.70 -4.24 6.48
N PHE A 2 -6.76 -4.02 5.71
CA PHE A 2 -6.64 -3.45 4.37
C PHE A 2 -6.36 -1.95 4.44
N ILE A 3 -5.57 -1.46 3.48
CA ILE A 3 -5.51 -0.04 3.14
C ILE A 3 -6.28 0.10 1.83
N GLN A 4 -7.46 0.70 1.90
CA GLN A 4 -8.39 0.79 0.77
C GLN A 4 -8.40 2.22 0.20
N LEU A 5 -8.56 2.32 -1.12
CA LEU A 5 -8.78 3.58 -1.79
C LEU A 5 -10.11 4.19 -1.33
N THR A 6 -10.15 5.51 -1.13
CA THR A 6 -11.37 6.21 -0.67
C THR A 6 -12.38 6.42 -1.79
N ASP A 7 -11.94 6.42 -3.04
CA ASP A 7 -12.77 6.45 -4.24
C ASP A 7 -12.83 5.03 -4.83
N PRO A 8 -14.02 4.47 -5.15
CA PRO A 8 -14.11 3.16 -5.78
C PRO A 8 -13.56 3.14 -7.21
N LEU A 9 -13.43 4.29 -7.87
CA LEU A 9 -13.12 4.39 -9.30
C LEU A 9 -14.09 3.53 -10.14
N ASP A 10 -13.57 2.57 -10.90
CA ASP A 10 -14.31 1.60 -11.71
C ASP A 10 -14.57 0.26 -10.99
N GLU A 11 -14.22 0.17 -9.70
CA GLU A 11 -14.29 -1.04 -8.89
C GLU A 11 -15.24 -0.84 -7.69
N PRO A 12 -16.49 -1.36 -7.73
CA PRO A 12 -17.49 -1.10 -6.69
C PRO A 12 -17.15 -1.67 -5.29
N GLN A 13 -16.22 -2.62 -5.19
CA GLN A 13 -15.64 -3.10 -3.92
C GLN A 13 -14.35 -2.36 -3.53
N PHE A 14 -14.00 -1.31 -4.28
CA PHE A 14 -12.81 -0.49 -4.15
C PHE A 14 -11.51 -1.27 -4.35
N TYR A 15 -10.42 -0.52 -4.47
CA TYR A 15 -9.08 -1.07 -4.58
C TYR A 15 -8.36 -1.08 -3.23
N CYS A 16 -7.55 -2.11 -2.99
CA CYS A 16 -6.67 -2.27 -1.84
C CYS A 16 -5.20 -2.12 -2.25
N VAL A 17 -4.35 -1.66 -1.33
CA VAL A 17 -2.89 -1.74 -1.50
C VAL A 17 -2.47 -3.21 -1.51
N ASP A 18 -1.66 -3.59 -2.50
CA ASP A 18 -1.31 -4.97 -2.81
C ASP A 18 0.17 -5.08 -3.19
N VAL A 19 0.78 -6.22 -2.87
CA VAL A 19 2.10 -6.60 -3.39
C VAL A 19 1.95 -7.30 -4.73
N PRO A 20 2.59 -6.82 -5.81
CA PRO A 20 2.37 -7.42 -7.12
C PRO A 20 2.76 -8.90 -7.22
N GLY A 21 1.81 -9.74 -7.62
CA GLY A 21 1.99 -11.17 -7.79
C GLY A 21 1.04 -11.95 -6.87
N ALA A 22 1.19 -13.27 -6.81
CA ALA A 22 0.43 -14.11 -5.87
C ALA A 22 1.20 -15.39 -5.55
N GLY A 23 1.04 -15.91 -4.33
CA GLY A 23 1.69 -17.14 -3.86
C GLY A 23 3.22 -17.08 -4.01
N THR A 24 3.81 -18.03 -4.74
CA THR A 24 5.26 -18.07 -4.97
C THR A 24 5.78 -17.05 -5.99
N ALA A 25 4.88 -16.32 -6.67
CA ALA A 25 5.21 -15.32 -7.69
C ALA A 25 5.12 -13.88 -7.17
N VAL A 26 4.98 -13.67 -5.87
CA VAL A 26 4.98 -12.35 -5.24
C VAL A 26 6.31 -11.62 -5.51
N ARG A 27 6.23 -10.34 -5.88
CA ARG A 27 7.37 -9.52 -6.29
C ARG A 27 7.68 -8.45 -5.25
N LEU A 28 8.26 -8.85 -4.13
CA LEU A 28 8.58 -7.98 -2.98
C LEU A 28 9.47 -6.77 -3.31
N ASN A 29 10.27 -6.85 -4.37
CA ASN A 29 11.14 -5.75 -4.81
C ASN A 29 10.46 -4.79 -5.80
N SER A 30 9.18 -5.00 -6.13
CA SER A 30 8.40 -4.09 -6.97
C SER A 30 7.70 -3.04 -6.10
N PRO A 31 7.36 -1.86 -6.66
CA PRO A 31 6.42 -0.95 -6.02
C PRO A 31 5.12 -1.64 -5.64
N LEU A 32 4.52 -1.22 -4.53
CA LEU A 32 3.15 -1.58 -4.19
C LEU A 32 2.20 -1.09 -5.28
N GLN A 33 1.08 -1.79 -5.45
CA GLN A 33 0.05 -1.45 -6.42
C GLN A 33 -1.32 -1.32 -5.76
N ALA A 34 -2.27 -0.74 -6.48
CA ALA A 34 -3.68 -0.88 -6.16
C ALA A 34 -4.24 -2.10 -6.92
N HIS A 35 -4.93 -2.99 -6.22
CA HIS A 35 -5.55 -4.17 -6.79
C HIS A 35 -6.92 -4.42 -6.16
N THR A 36 -7.80 -5.14 -6.86
CA THR A 36 -9.13 -5.52 -6.35
C THR A 36 -8.95 -6.25 -5.01
N CYS A 37 -9.63 -5.80 -3.95
CA CYS A 37 -9.46 -6.36 -2.61
C CYS A 37 -9.79 -7.86 -2.56
N LYS A 38 -8.89 -8.66 -1.99
CA LYS A 38 -9.04 -10.12 -1.87
C LYS A 38 -9.88 -10.51 -0.65
N PRO A 39 -10.53 -11.69 -0.68
CA PRO A 39 -11.06 -12.32 0.53
C PRO A 39 -9.95 -12.53 1.57
N LEU A 40 -10.29 -12.37 2.85
CA LEU A 40 -9.32 -12.42 3.96
C LEU A 40 -8.49 -13.71 3.97
N GLU A 41 -9.05 -14.82 3.52
CA GLU A 41 -8.37 -16.13 3.45
C GLU A 41 -7.19 -16.16 2.48
N THR A 42 -7.13 -15.19 1.55
CA THR A 42 -6.12 -15.11 0.47
C THR A 42 -5.45 -13.74 0.38
N ALA A 43 -5.69 -12.86 1.35
CA ALA A 43 -5.28 -11.45 1.31
C ALA A 43 -3.92 -11.18 1.99
N GLU A 44 -3.06 -12.18 2.17
CA GLU A 44 -1.80 -12.04 2.93
C GLU A 44 -0.91 -10.89 2.40
N ASP A 45 -0.95 -10.65 1.09
CA ASP A 45 -0.25 -9.59 0.35
C ASP A 45 -0.98 -8.23 0.30
N GLU A 46 -2.13 -8.11 0.98
CA GLU A 46 -2.93 -6.88 1.09
C GLU A 46 -3.17 -6.46 2.55
N LEU A 47 -2.62 -7.21 3.52
CA LEU A 47 -2.82 -6.99 4.94
C LEU A 47 -1.62 -6.29 5.58
N PHE A 48 -1.90 -5.11 6.15
CA PHE A 48 -0.93 -4.26 6.83
C PHE A 48 -1.28 -4.06 8.31
N ALA A 49 -0.32 -3.62 9.11
CA ALA A 49 -0.48 -3.13 10.47
C ALA A 49 0.09 -1.72 10.57
N PHE A 50 -0.67 -0.79 11.14
CA PHE A 50 -0.17 0.55 11.46
C PHE A 50 0.51 0.55 12.82
N ASP A 51 1.42 1.49 13.01
CA ASP A 51 2.15 1.71 14.26
C ASP A 51 2.88 0.44 14.74
N HIS A 52 3.41 -0.32 13.77
CA HIS A 52 4.20 -1.52 14.01
C HIS A 52 5.33 -1.61 12.98
N PRO A 53 6.54 -2.09 13.36
CA PRO A 53 6.98 -2.38 14.71
C PRO A 53 7.22 -1.14 15.58
N GLY A 54 7.15 0.06 15.00
CA GLY A 54 7.21 1.33 15.71
C GLY A 54 6.19 2.35 15.20
N ASP A 55 6.02 3.44 15.96
CA ASP A 55 5.05 4.50 15.67
C ASP A 55 5.23 5.05 14.24
N GLY A 56 4.11 5.19 13.54
CA GLY A 56 4.04 5.67 12.16
C GLY A 56 4.52 4.68 11.10
N GLN A 57 4.98 3.48 11.46
CA GLN A 57 5.31 2.45 10.47
C GLN A 57 4.06 1.73 9.99
N ILE A 58 4.08 1.35 8.72
CA ILE A 58 3.07 0.48 8.10
C ILE A 58 3.79 -0.82 7.77
N TYR A 59 3.45 -1.89 8.49
CA TYR A 59 4.12 -3.18 8.46
C TYR A 59 3.27 -4.25 7.78
N MET A 60 3.90 -5.19 7.10
CA MET A 60 3.27 -6.33 6.46
C MET A 60 3.78 -7.62 7.10
N ASP A 61 2.92 -8.26 7.88
CA ASP A 61 3.25 -9.45 8.68
C ASP A 61 3.65 -10.65 7.82
N ALA A 62 3.01 -10.82 6.67
CA ALA A 62 3.28 -11.94 5.77
C ALA A 62 4.73 -12.00 5.29
N TYR A 63 5.44 -10.86 5.24
CA TYR A 63 6.78 -10.76 4.69
C TYR A 63 7.83 -10.17 5.63
N ASP A 64 7.44 -9.74 6.85
CA ASP A 64 8.33 -9.06 7.81
C ASP A 64 9.00 -7.81 7.21
N LEU A 65 8.20 -6.96 6.53
CA LEU A 65 8.66 -5.75 5.85
C LEU A 65 7.77 -4.54 6.18
N CYS A 66 8.35 -3.35 6.05
CA CYS A 66 7.67 -2.08 6.21
C CYS A 66 7.51 -1.37 4.87
N ALA A 67 6.42 -0.63 4.70
CA ALA A 67 6.26 0.30 3.59
C ALA A 67 7.29 1.44 3.71
N GLU A 68 7.91 1.79 2.59
CA GLU A 68 8.87 2.88 2.50
C GLU A 68 8.61 3.71 1.24
N ALA A 69 8.53 5.03 1.39
CA ALA A 69 8.53 5.94 0.26
C ALA A 69 9.92 6.02 -0.37
N THR A 70 10.02 5.85 -1.69
CA THR A 70 11.29 5.95 -2.43
C THR A 70 11.82 7.38 -2.52
N GLY A 71 11.03 8.37 -2.10
CA GLY A 71 11.44 9.77 -1.96
C GLY A 71 10.38 10.61 -1.23
N LEU A 72 10.72 11.87 -0.97
CA LEU A 72 9.92 12.80 -0.14
C LEU A 72 9.15 13.85 -0.96
N THR A 73 8.96 13.63 -2.26
CA THR A 73 8.21 14.53 -3.15
C THR A 73 7.15 13.76 -3.95
N ALA A 74 6.23 14.46 -4.60
CA ALA A 74 5.24 13.84 -5.47
C ALA A 74 5.89 12.98 -6.58
N GLY A 75 5.24 11.87 -6.94
CA GLY A 75 5.65 10.96 -8.02
C GLY A 75 6.61 9.84 -7.60
N PHE A 76 7.10 9.85 -6.36
CA PHE A 76 7.82 8.69 -5.82
C PHE A 76 6.85 7.56 -5.46
N THR A 77 7.33 6.33 -5.60
CA THR A 77 6.56 5.11 -5.31
C THR A 77 6.75 4.66 -3.86
N ILE A 78 5.84 3.81 -3.41
CA ILE A 78 5.97 3.08 -2.15
C ILE A 78 6.45 1.66 -2.45
N VAL A 79 7.45 1.19 -1.71
CA VAL A 79 8.03 -0.16 -1.80
C VAL A 79 8.00 -0.83 -0.42
N LEU A 80 8.22 -2.14 -0.38
CA LEU A 80 8.52 -2.84 0.88
C LEU A 80 10.03 -2.87 1.11
N GLN A 81 10.46 -2.60 2.35
CA GLN A 81 11.85 -2.64 2.80
C GLN A 81 11.93 -3.24 4.20
N PRO A 82 13.11 -3.74 4.63
CA PRO A 82 13.33 -4.05 6.03
C PRO A 82 12.95 -2.86 6.92
N CYS A 83 12.22 -3.14 7.99
CA CYS A 83 11.80 -2.11 8.92
C CYS A 83 13.01 -1.41 9.54
N SER A 84 12.97 -0.07 9.57
CA SER A 84 14.07 0.76 10.06
C SER A 84 13.56 2.09 10.64
N ASP A 85 14.48 2.86 11.22
CA ASP A 85 14.21 4.24 11.65
C ASP A 85 14.27 5.27 10.53
N SER A 86 14.21 4.82 9.27
CA SER A 86 14.16 5.68 8.10
C SER A 86 12.95 6.63 8.19
N PRO A 87 13.14 7.95 7.96
CA PRO A 87 12.03 8.90 7.92
C PRO A 87 11.04 8.59 6.78
N ASN A 88 11.48 7.85 5.76
CA ASN A 88 10.63 7.44 4.63
C ASN A 88 9.67 6.30 4.98
N GLN A 89 9.80 5.70 6.16
CA GLN A 89 8.90 4.68 6.71
C GLN A 89 7.98 5.24 7.79
N ARG A 90 7.78 6.57 7.83
CA ARG A 90 6.95 7.23 8.83
C ARG A 90 5.75 7.87 8.16
N PHE A 91 4.57 7.40 8.51
CA PHE A 91 3.29 7.81 7.97
C PHE A 91 2.34 8.22 9.08
N VAL A 92 1.36 9.04 8.73
CA VAL A 92 0.22 9.39 9.58
C VAL A 92 -1.07 9.13 8.80
N VAL A 93 -2.12 8.74 9.52
CA VAL A 93 -3.47 8.65 8.95
C VAL A 93 -4.23 9.88 9.37
N GLU A 94 -4.51 10.77 8.41
CA GLU A 94 -5.24 12.02 8.64
C GLU A 94 -6.30 12.20 7.56
N ASP A 95 -7.53 12.55 7.96
CA ASP A 95 -8.68 12.75 7.07
C ASP A 95 -8.94 11.57 6.11
N GLY A 96 -8.71 10.34 6.56
CA GLY A 96 -8.89 9.13 5.77
C GLY A 96 -7.80 8.87 4.73
N ALA A 97 -6.72 9.67 4.73
CA ALA A 97 -5.57 9.49 3.84
C ALA A 97 -4.33 9.06 4.63
N VAL A 98 -3.54 8.15 4.05
CA VAL A 98 -2.18 7.84 4.54
C VAL A 98 -1.23 8.89 3.99
N ARG A 99 -0.58 9.66 4.85
CA ARG A 99 0.34 10.74 4.51
C ARG A 99 1.73 10.45 5.00
N LEU A 100 2.74 10.96 4.30
CA LEU A 100 4.11 10.87 4.79
C LEU A 100 4.29 11.86 5.96
N ALA A 101 4.76 11.36 7.10
CA ALA A 101 4.95 12.16 8.31
C ALA A 101 6.17 13.10 8.23
N THR A 102 7.04 12.87 7.25
CA THR A 102 8.33 13.55 7.10
C THR A 102 8.41 14.25 5.73
N GLY A 103 9.40 15.13 5.56
CA GLY A 103 9.61 15.85 4.30
C GLY A 103 8.89 17.21 4.18
N GLY A 104 8.06 17.59 5.17
CA GLY A 104 7.46 18.93 5.23
C GLY A 104 6.47 19.22 4.12
N GLN A 105 5.90 18.18 3.50
CA GLN A 105 4.89 18.25 2.44
C GLN A 105 3.62 17.57 2.94
N PRO A 106 2.88 18.19 3.88
CA PRO A 106 1.72 17.57 4.52
C PRO A 106 0.64 17.19 3.51
N GLU A 107 0.62 17.79 2.32
CA GLU A 107 -0.29 17.46 1.23
C GLU A 107 -0.06 16.10 0.58
N LEU A 108 1.15 15.53 0.67
CA LEU A 108 1.48 14.26 0.01
C LEU A 108 0.84 13.08 0.74
N CYS A 109 0.09 12.28 -0.02
CA CYS A 109 -0.54 11.07 0.45
C CYS A 109 -0.21 9.87 -0.43
N PHE A 110 -0.50 8.67 0.06
CA PHE A 110 -0.62 7.50 -0.78
C PHE A 110 -1.67 7.80 -1.85
N ALA A 111 -1.24 7.70 -3.10
CA ALA A 111 -2.07 7.96 -4.26
C ALA A 111 -1.88 6.82 -5.26
N VAL A 112 -2.93 6.59 -6.04
CA VAL A 112 -2.91 5.68 -7.18
C VAL A 112 -2.62 6.48 -8.45
N ASP A 113 -1.91 5.86 -9.40
CA ASP A 113 -1.64 6.48 -10.70
C ASP A 113 -2.96 6.73 -11.44
N PRO A 114 -3.13 7.87 -12.14
CA PRO A 114 -4.39 8.19 -12.84
C PRO A 114 -4.60 7.40 -14.15
N SER A 115 -3.64 6.57 -14.56
CA SER A 115 -3.77 5.73 -15.75
C SER A 115 -4.76 4.59 -15.54
N ASP A 116 -5.33 4.09 -16.63
CA ASP A 116 -6.26 2.95 -16.60
C ASP A 116 -5.62 1.70 -15.99
N GLY A 117 -6.40 0.97 -15.20
CA GLY A 117 -6.03 -0.34 -14.69
C GLY A 117 -5.88 -1.39 -15.80
N ILE A 118 -5.15 -2.47 -15.52
CA ILE A 118 -4.97 -3.59 -16.44
C ILE A 118 -5.84 -4.77 -15.97
N PRO A 119 -6.85 -5.21 -16.74
CA PRO A 119 -7.63 -6.39 -16.39
C PRO A 119 -6.77 -7.66 -16.40
N THR A 120 -6.73 -8.37 -15.27
CA THR A 120 -5.91 -9.59 -15.10
C THR A 120 -6.72 -10.89 -15.18
N GLY A 121 -8.02 -10.81 -15.50
CA GLY A 121 -8.88 -11.94 -15.89
C GLY A 121 -9.52 -12.73 -14.74
N GLY A 122 -9.24 -12.39 -13.48
CA GLY A 122 -10.00 -12.89 -12.34
C GLY A 122 -11.37 -12.20 -12.25
N PRO A 123 -12.40 -12.87 -11.68
CA PRO A 123 -13.62 -12.17 -11.30
C PRO A 123 -13.26 -11.11 -10.26
N SER A 124 -13.62 -9.83 -10.48
CA SER A 124 -13.38 -8.82 -9.45
C SER A 124 -14.38 -8.92 -8.29
N HIS A 125 -15.51 -9.62 -8.50
CA HIS A 125 -16.53 -9.92 -7.49
C HIS A 125 -17.05 -11.37 -7.61
N LEU A 126 -17.35 -12.00 -6.46
CA LEU A 126 -18.20 -13.20 -6.37
C LEU A 126 -19.69 -12.81 -6.28
#